data_AF-H3BV05-F1
#
_entry.id   AF-H3BV05-F1
#
_cell.length_a   1.000
_cell.length_b   1.000
_cell.length_c   1.000
_cell.angle_alpha   90.00
_cell.angle_beta   90.00
_cell.angle_gamma   90.00
#
_symmetry.space_group_name_H-M   'P 1'
#
loop_
_entity.id
_entity.type
_entity.pdbx_description
1 polymer ?
#
loop_
_entity_poly.entity_id
_entity_poly.type
_entity_poly.pdbx_seq_one_letter_code
_entity_poly.pdbx_strand_id
1 'polypeptide(L)' 'LKGKKMRKKEAEQVLQKFVQNKWLIEKEGEFTLHGRAILEMEQYIRETYPDAVKICNICHSLLIQKSSTLRRRGSLVS' A
#
# COMPACT_ATOMS: atom_id res chain seq x y z
N LEU A 1 -22.82 3.67 0.51
CA LEU A 1 -22.63 3.53 1.97
C LEU A 1 -21.87 4.76 2.50
N LYS A 2 -22.56 5.82 2.94
CA LYS A 2 -21.91 6.97 3.61
C LYS A 2 -21.85 6.67 5.10
N GLY A 3 -20.63 6.58 5.63
CA GLY A 3 -20.30 5.96 6.92
C GLY A 3 -20.70 6.75 8.17
N LYS A 4 -20.70 6.03 9.30
CA LYS A 4 -20.85 6.55 10.67
C LYS A 4 -19.74 7.56 10.97
N LYS A 5 -20.09 8.71 11.57
CA LYS A 5 -19.14 9.74 11.98
C LYS A 5 -18.17 9.15 13.02
N MET A 6 -16.88 9.14 12.71
CA MET A 6 -15.82 8.52 13.52
C MET A 6 -14.98 9.61 14.20
N ARG A 7 -14.63 9.43 15.48
CA ARG A 7 -13.71 10.31 16.21
C ARG A 7 -12.26 9.99 15.86
N LYS A 8 -11.34 10.97 16.03
CA LYS A 8 -9.90 10.80 15.73
C LYS A 8 -9.30 9.53 16.36
N LYS A 9 -9.58 9.29 17.65
CA LYS A 9 -9.14 8.08 18.38
C LYS A 9 -9.65 6.78 17.77
N GLU A 10 -10.87 6.77 17.24
CA GLU A 10 -11.44 5.58 16.60
C GLU A 10 -10.78 5.34 15.23
N ALA A 11 -10.45 6.42 14.50
CA ALA A 11 -9.73 6.32 13.24
C ALA A 11 -8.30 5.76 13.43
N GLU A 12 -7.60 6.19 14.48
CA GLU A 12 -6.29 5.63 14.84
C GLU A 12 -6.37 4.12 15.12
N GLN A 13 -7.39 3.66 15.84
CA GLN A 13 -7.61 2.23 16.06
C GLN A 13 -7.87 1.47 14.75
N VAL A 14 -8.58 2.09 13.81
CA VAL A 14 -8.85 1.50 12.50
C VAL A 14 -7.58 1.43 11.65
N LEU A 15 -6.74 2.47 11.65
CA LEU A 15 -5.44 2.46 10.99
C LEU A 15 -4.55 1.33 11.54
N GLN A 16 -4.52 1.19 12.86
CA GLN A 16 -3.78 0.11 13.52
C GLN A 16 -4.31 -1.28 13.15
N LYS A 17 -5.64 -1.45 12.99
CA LYS A 17 -6.21 -2.70 12.46
C LYS A 17 -5.76 -2.97 11.03
N PHE A 18 -5.67 -1.96 10.17
CA PHE A 18 -5.15 -2.13 8.82
C PHE A 18 -3.66 -2.52 8.80
N VAL A 19 -2.86 -2.01 9.75
CA VAL A 19 -1.47 -2.44 9.92
C VAL A 19 -1.40 -3.90 10.36
N GLN A 20 -2.19 -4.30 11.35
CA GLN A 20 -2.26 -5.69 11.82
C GLN A 20 -2.69 -6.66 10.71
N ASN A 21 -3.69 -6.27 9.92
CA ASN A 21 -4.21 -7.06 8.80
C ASN A 21 -3.33 -7.03 7.54
N LYS A 22 -2.15 -6.41 7.59
CA LYS A 22 -1.19 -6.32 6.47
C LYS A 22 -1.75 -5.57 5.26
N TRP A 23 -2.62 -4.59 5.48
CA TRP A 23 -3.06 -3.64 4.46
C TRP A 23 -2.18 -2.40 4.44
N LEU A 24 -1.77 -1.92 5.62
CA LEU A 24 -0.89 -0.76 5.78
C LEU A 24 0.42 -1.15 6.45
N ILE A 25 1.44 -0.32 6.23
CA ILE A 25 2.71 -0.32 6.96
C ILE A 25 2.83 1.06 7.59
N GLU A 26 3.04 1.08 8.90
CA GLU A 26 3.40 2.28 9.63
C GLU A 26 4.92 2.38 9.74
N LYS A 27 5.48 3.53 9.37
CA LYS A 27 6.88 3.90 9.59
C LYS A 27 6.94 5.36 10.01
N GLU A 28 7.53 5.62 11.18
CA GLU A 28 7.79 6.99 11.67
C GLU A 28 6.53 7.87 11.75
N GLY A 29 5.35 7.27 11.97
CA GLY A 29 4.06 7.95 12.00
C GLY A 29 3.42 8.18 10.63
N GLU A 30 4.08 7.75 9.55
CA GLU A 30 3.54 7.74 8.19
C GLU A 30 3.01 6.34 7.83
N PHE A 31 1.89 6.30 7.10
CA PHE A 31 1.27 5.06 6.64
C PHE A 31 1.47 4.88 5.14
N THR A 32 1.84 3.66 4.75
CA THR A 32 2.07 3.28 3.35
C THR A 32 1.31 1.98 3.06
N LEU A 33 0.99 1.70 1.80
CA LEU A 33 0.34 0.43 1.45
C LEU A 33 1.32 -0.72 1.61
N HIS A 34 0.88 -1.79 2.28
CA HIS A 34 1.62 -3.03 2.35
C HIS A 34 1.61 -3.73 0.99
N GLY A 35 2.61 -4.58 0.71
CA GLY A 35 2.71 -5.30 -0.57
C GLY A 35 1.47 -6.14 -0.90
N ARG A 36 0.79 -6.67 0.12
CA ARG A 36 -0.50 -7.38 -0.03
C ARG A 36 -1.59 -6.47 -0.60
N ALA A 37 -1.74 -5.26 -0.06
CA ALA A 37 -2.74 -4.30 -0.53
C ALA A 37 -2.49 -3.89 -1.98
N ILE A 38 -1.22 -3.73 -2.34
CA ILE A 38 -0.82 -3.44 -3.72
C ILE A 38 -1.23 -4.60 -4.63
N LEU A 39 -0.84 -5.84 -4.31
CA LEU A 39 -1.18 -7.00 -5.14
C LEU A 39 -2.69 -7.22 -5.29
N GLU A 40 -3.46 -7.05 -4.21
CA GLU A 40 -4.91 -7.26 -4.24
C GLU A 40 -5.68 -6.10 -4.89
N MET A 41 -5.22 -4.85 -4.73
CA MET A 41 -5.94 -3.66 -5.20
C MET A 41 -5.31 -2.96 -6.40
N GLU A 42 -4.23 -3.49 -6.98
CA GLU A 42 -3.49 -2.82 -8.06
C GLU A 42 -4.39 -2.47 -9.25
N GLN A 43 -5.24 -3.41 -9.70
CA GLN A 43 -6.18 -3.16 -10.80
C GLN A 43 -7.16 -2.03 -10.45
N TYR A 44 -7.79 -2.11 -9.26
CA TYR A 44 -8.74 -1.10 -8.81
C TYR A 44 -8.11 0.29 -8.70
N ILE A 45 -6.88 0.37 -8.18
CA ILE A 45 -6.16 1.64 -8.02
C ILE A 45 -5.82 2.24 -9.39
N ARG A 46 -5.42 1.42 -10.37
CA ARG A 46 -5.14 1.86 -11.75
C ARG A 46 -6.38 2.39 -12.45
N GLU A 47 -7.52 1.71 -12.30
CA GLU A 47 -8.78 2.11 -12.91
C GLU A 47 -9.38 3.35 -12.23
N THR A 48 -9.23 3.47 -10.91
CA THR A 48 -9.81 4.57 -10.13
C THR A 48 -8.96 5.83 -10.17
N TYR A 49 -7.63 5.70 -10.24
CA TYR A 49 -6.68 6.82 -10.17
C TYR A 49 -5.61 6.77 -11.28
N PRO A 50 -5.98 6.71 -12.56
CA PRO A 50 -5.03 6.52 -13.66
C PRO A 50 -3.94 7.61 -13.72
N ASP A 51 -4.29 8.87 -13.42
CA ASP A 51 -3.36 10.01 -13.51
C ASP A 51 -2.36 10.12 -12.34
N ALA A 52 -2.69 9.52 -11.19
CA ALA A 52 -1.86 9.59 -9.97
C ALA A 52 -0.99 8.35 -9.77
N VAL A 53 -1.27 7.27 -10.51
CA VAL A 53 -0.57 6.00 -10.40
C VAL A 53 0.77 6.06 -11.09
N LYS A 54 1.82 5.67 -10.36
CA LYS A 54 3.16 5.46 -10.91
C LYS A 54 3.36 3.97 -11.15
N ILE A 55 3.84 3.62 -12.34
CA ILE A 55 4.14 2.24 -12.71
C ILE A 55 5.65 2.09 -12.77
N CYS A 56 6.17 1.00 -12.19
CA CYS A 56 7.57 0.67 -12.33
C CYS A 56 7.86 0.21 -13.77
N ASN A 57 8.81 0.85 -14.47
CA ASN A 57 9.16 0.47 -15.84
C ASN A 57 9.92 -0.87 -15.94
N ILE A 58 10.26 -1.51 -14.81
CA ILE A 58 10.99 -2.79 -14.77
C ILE A 58 10.04 -3.96 -14.52
N CYS A 59 9.17 -3.86 -13.50
CA CYS A 59 8.22 -4.92 -13.17
C CYS A 59 6.80 -4.67 -13.68
N HIS A 60 6.55 -3.52 -14.31
CA HIS A 60 5.24 -3.04 -14.75
C HIS A 60 4.15 -3.02 -13.66
N SER A 61 4.53 -3.12 -12.38
CA SER A 61 3.63 -3.10 -11.22
C SER A 61 3.45 -1.71 -10.63
N LEU A 62 2.39 -1.54 -9.83
CA LEU A 62 2.07 -0.30 -9.11
C LEU A 62 3.19 0.09 -8.12
N LEU A 63 3.70 1.31 -8.24
CA LEU A 63 4.77 1.87 -7.42
C LEU A 63 4.20 2.83 -6.37
N ILE A 64 4.05 2.36 -5.13
CA ILE A 64 3.54 3.19 -4.01
C ILE A 64 4.66 3.94 -3.28
N GLN A 65 5.82 3.33 -3.08
CA GLN A 65 6.99 4.00 -2.52
C GLN A 65 8.21 3.79 -3.40
N LYS A 66 8.95 4.88 -3.61
CA LYS A 66 10.25 4.84 -4.26
C LYS A 66 11.24 4.24 -3.27
N SER A 67 11.48 2.94 -3.35
CA SER A 67 12.76 2.45 -2.84
C SER A 67 13.81 2.79 -3.90
N SER A 68 14.61 3.83 -3.67
CA SER A 68 15.87 4.02 -4.40
C SER A 68 16.84 2.85 -4.19
N THR A 69 16.50 1.90 -3.31
CA THR A 69 17.23 0.65 -3.09
C THR A 69 16.29 -0.53 -3.30
N LEU A 70 15.96 -0.85 -4.55
CA LEU A 70 15.40 -2.15 -4.87
C LEU A 70 16.52 -3.19 -4.75
N ARG A 71 16.74 -3.71 -3.54
CA ARG A 71 17.48 -4.96 -3.36
C ARG A 71 16.59 -6.03 -4.00
N ARG A 72 16.94 -6.45 -5.22
CA ARG A 72 16.36 -7.63 -5.88
C ARG A 72 16.39 -8.76 -4.85
N ARG A 73 15.23 -9.15 -4.29
CA ARG A 73 15.04 -10.54 -3.86
C ARG A 73 14.82 -11.33 -5.15
N GLY A 74 15.92 -11.53 -5.88
CA GLY A 74 16.03 -12.66 -6.78
C GLY A 74 15.91 -13.93 -5.92
N SER A 75 15.17 -14.88 -6.47
CA SER A 75 14.83 -16.18 -5.90
C SER A 75 15.95 -16.87 -5.14
N LEU A 76 15.58 -17.58 -4.08
CA LEU A 76 16.27 -18.82 -3.70
C LEU A 76 16.35 -19.73 -4.94
N VAL A 77 17.56 -20.07 -5.41
CA VAL A 77 18.00 -21.44 -5.71
C VAL A 77 19.42 -21.42 -6.29
N SER A 78 20.34 -22.08 -5.59
CA SER A 78 21.50 -22.89 -6.04
C SER A 78 22.48 -23.00 -4.88
#